data_AF-A0AAV6TUE7-F1
#
_entry.id   AF-A0AAV6TUE7-F1
#
_cell.length_a   1.000
_cell.length_b   1.000
_cell.length_c   1.000
_cell.angle_alpha   90.00
_cell.angle_beta   90.00
_cell.angle_gamma   90.00
#
_symmetry.space_group_name_H-M   'P 1'
#
loop_
_entity.id
_entity.type
_entity.pdbx_description
1 polymer ?
#
loop_
_entity_poly.entity_id
_entity_poly.type
_entity_poly.pdbx_seq_one_letter_code
_entity_poly.pdbx_strand_id
1 'polypeptide(L)'
;IKGWWRLHHFITTILAGVLILWHDGESYQLFRTQFMLYSCYISFLAFLQYNYQQGCLYRLRALGERHNMDITIDGFHSWMWRGLKFLLPFLIVGYCWQLYNTYVLYLITVQFKGAEWQVPTSALLFLVLFTGNSLTTARIVHQKLNLRDLILRKLQ
;
A
#
# COMPACT_ATOMS: atom_id res chain seq x y z
N ILE A 1 7.57 9.82 -10.69
CA ILE A 1 6.99 8.67 -9.95
C ILE A 1 8.13 7.95 -9.24
N LYS A 2 8.11 7.81 -7.90
CA LYS A 2 9.20 7.13 -7.15
C LYS A 2 9.33 5.69 -7.68
N GLY A 3 10.56 5.23 -7.94
CA GLY A 3 10.84 3.97 -8.64
C GLY A 3 10.13 2.74 -8.09
N TRP A 4 9.96 2.66 -6.76
CA TRP A 4 9.20 1.58 -6.10
C TRP A 4 7.78 1.43 -6.63
N TRP A 5 7.04 2.52 -6.87
CA TRP A 5 5.64 2.43 -7.30
C TRP A 5 5.49 1.83 -8.69
N ARG A 6 6.47 2.04 -9.58
CA ARG A 6 6.50 1.38 -10.89
C ARG A 6 6.77 -0.12 -10.73
N LEU A 7 7.77 -0.47 -9.93
CA LEU A 7 8.11 -1.87 -9.65
C LEU A 7 6.94 -2.62 -8.99
N HIS A 8 6.32 -1.99 -7.98
CA HIS A 8 5.15 -2.50 -7.27
C HIS A 8 4.03 -2.85 -8.26
N HIS A 9 3.73 -1.97 -9.21
CA HIS A 9 2.70 -2.23 -10.22
C HIS A 9 2.99 -3.51 -11.02
N PHE A 10 4.22 -3.67 -11.53
CA PHE A 10 4.61 -4.88 -12.26
C PHE A 10 4.50 -6.15 -11.39
N ILE A 11 4.94 -6.08 -10.13
CA ILE A 11 4.84 -7.20 -9.19
C ILE A 11 3.38 -7.58 -8.97
N THR A 12 2.49 -6.61 -8.77
CA THR A 12 1.05 -6.88 -8.59
C THR A 12 0.39 -7.45 -9.84
N THR A 13 0.82 -7.04 -11.04
CA THR A 13 0.34 -7.63 -12.30
C THR A 13 0.78 -9.09 -12.42
N ILE A 14 2.04 -9.41 -12.09
CA ILE A 14 2.54 -10.78 -12.07
C ILE A 14 1.76 -11.61 -11.05
N LEU A 15 1.55 -11.09 -9.84
CA LEU A 15 0.77 -11.75 -8.80
C LEU A 15 -0.66 -12.07 -9.28
N ALA A 16 -1.33 -11.12 -9.92
CA ALA A 16 -2.65 -11.36 -10.51
C ALA A 16 -2.61 -12.47 -11.56
N GLY A 17 -1.58 -12.49 -12.42
CA GLY A 17 -1.38 -13.58 -13.38
C GLY A 17 -1.18 -14.94 -12.73
N VAL A 18 -0.36 -15.02 -11.68
CA VAL A 18 -0.14 -16.27 -10.92
C VAL A 18 -1.42 -16.77 -10.27
N LEU A 19 -2.24 -15.87 -9.71
CA LEU A 19 -3.52 -16.22 -9.09
C LEU A 19 -4.56 -16.67 -10.12
N ILE A 20 -4.58 -16.09 -11.32
CA ILE A 20 -5.48 -16.51 -12.41
C ILE A 20 -5.09 -17.89 -12.95
N LEU A 21 -3.79 -18.21 -12.99
CA LEU A 21 -3.27 -19.50 -13.41
C LEU A 21 -3.31 -20.57 -12.31
N TRP A 22 -3.74 -20.21 -11.10
CA TRP A 22 -3.88 -21.16 -10.00
C TRP A 22 -5.12 -22.03 -10.26
N HIS A 23 -4.91 -23.34 -10.34
CA HIS A 23 -6.01 -24.27 -10.58
C HIS A 23 -7.02 -24.27 -9.41
N ASP A 24 -8.23 -24.74 -9.66
CA ASP A 24 -9.24 -24.88 -8.60
C ASP A 24 -8.98 -26.13 -7.74
N GLY A 25 -7.93 -26.06 -6.91
CA GLY A 25 -7.52 -27.10 -5.98
C GLY A 25 -7.81 -26.77 -4.51
N GLU A 26 -7.57 -27.72 -3.62
CA GLU A 26 -7.78 -27.55 -2.17
C GLU A 26 -6.96 -26.38 -1.60
N SER A 27 -5.71 -26.23 -2.05
CA SER A 27 -4.83 -25.13 -1.65
C SER A 27 -5.38 -23.75 -2.04
N TYR A 28 -6.00 -23.65 -3.22
CA TYR A 28 -6.64 -22.42 -3.69
C TYR A 28 -7.89 -22.10 -2.85
N GLN A 29 -8.76 -23.09 -2.62
CA GLN A 29 -9.99 -22.90 -1.85
C GLN A 29 -9.72 -22.44 -0.42
N LEU A 30 -8.66 -22.94 0.22
CA LEU A 30 -8.24 -22.49 1.55
C LEU A 30 -7.82 -21.02 1.57
N PHE A 31 -7.17 -20.52 0.52
CA PHE A 31 -6.67 -19.15 0.46
C PHE A 31 -7.66 -18.15 -0.16
N ARG A 32 -8.58 -18.62 -1.01
CA ARG A 32 -9.46 -17.80 -1.85
C ARG A 32 -10.24 -16.75 -1.06
N THR A 33 -10.93 -17.15 0.01
CA THR A 33 -11.74 -16.22 0.81
C THR A 33 -10.89 -15.13 1.45
N GLN A 34 -9.71 -15.49 1.97
CA GLN A 34 -8.78 -14.52 2.53
C GLN A 34 -8.27 -13.54 1.46
N PHE A 35 -7.94 -14.05 0.27
CA PHE A 35 -7.50 -13.23 -0.85
C PHE A 35 -8.59 -12.26 -1.33
N MET A 36 -9.85 -12.69 -1.39
CA MET A 36 -10.98 -11.83 -1.78
C MET A 36 -11.20 -10.69 -0.77
N LEU A 37 -11.18 -10.99 0.52
CA LEU A 37 -11.27 -9.97 1.57
C LEU A 37 -10.10 -8.98 1.51
N TYR A 38 -8.89 -9.50 1.31
CA TYR A 38 -7.70 -8.68 1.10
C TYR A 38 -7.84 -7.76 -0.13
N SER A 39 -8.39 -8.26 -1.24
CA SER A 39 -8.59 -7.49 -2.47
C SER A 39 -9.61 -6.36 -2.29
N CYS A 40 -10.70 -6.61 -1.58
CA CYS A 40 -11.66 -5.57 -1.19
C CYS A 40 -10.98 -4.49 -0.34
N TYR A 41 -10.20 -4.92 0.66
CA TYR A 41 -9.48 -4.02 1.55
C TYR A 41 -8.43 -3.16 0.81
N ILE A 42 -7.65 -3.75 -0.09
CA ILE A 42 -6.68 -3.02 -0.92
C ILE A 42 -7.36 -2.04 -1.87
N SER A 43 -8.52 -2.38 -2.42
CA SER A 43 -9.30 -1.45 -3.24
C SER A 43 -9.73 -0.22 -2.44
N PHE A 44 -10.15 -0.41 -1.19
CA PHE A 44 -10.44 0.68 -0.27
C PHE A 44 -9.18 1.51 0.05
N LEU A 45 -8.04 0.87 0.31
CA LEU A 45 -6.76 1.59 0.51
C LEU A 45 -6.34 2.38 -0.73
N ALA A 46 -6.52 1.83 -1.93
CA ALA A 46 -6.20 2.49 -3.19
C ALA A 46 -7.04 3.76 -3.36
N PHE A 47 -8.33 3.70 -3.01
CA PHE A 47 -9.19 4.88 -2.98
C PHE A 47 -8.67 5.94 -2.01
N LEU A 48 -8.30 5.57 -0.78
CA LEU A 48 -7.74 6.52 0.19
C LEU A 48 -6.42 7.15 -0.30
N GLN A 49 -5.53 6.33 -0.85
CA GLN A 49 -4.25 6.77 -1.39
C GLN A 49 -4.42 7.71 -2.59
N TYR A 50 -5.37 7.41 -3.49
CA TYR A 50 -5.69 8.25 -4.64
C TYR A 50 -6.12 9.65 -4.20
N ASN A 51 -7.10 9.75 -3.30
CA ASN A 51 -7.59 11.03 -2.79
C ASN A 51 -6.48 11.82 -2.06
N TYR A 52 -5.65 11.15 -1.27
CA TYR A 52 -4.48 11.78 -0.64
C TYR A 52 -3.48 12.34 -1.67
N GLN A 53 -3.17 11.57 -2.72
CA GLN A 53 -2.24 11.98 -3.78
C GLN A 53 -2.79 13.15 -4.59
N GLN A 54 -4.07 13.10 -4.97
CA GLN A 54 -4.76 14.21 -5.65
C GLN A 54 -4.67 15.48 -4.80
N GLY A 55 -5.01 15.42 -3.51
CA GLY A 55 -4.90 16.57 -2.62
C GLY A 55 -3.48 17.14 -2.52
N CYS A 56 -2.43 16.31 -2.58
CA CYS A 56 -1.04 16.77 -2.63
C CYS A 56 -0.71 17.48 -3.95
N LEU A 57 -1.13 16.92 -5.09
CA LEU A 57 -0.89 17.48 -6.42
C LEU A 57 -1.60 18.81 -6.61
N TYR A 58 -2.86 18.93 -6.17
CA TYR A 58 -3.59 20.19 -6.21
C TYR A 58 -2.86 21.31 -5.47
N ARG A 59 -2.28 21.01 -4.30
CA ARG A 59 -1.49 22.01 -3.54
C ARG A 59 -0.21 22.40 -4.25
N LEU A 60 0.52 21.45 -4.82
CA LEU A 60 1.73 21.76 -5.60
C LEU A 60 1.40 22.63 -6.80
N ARG A 61 0.26 22.39 -7.46
CA ARG A 61 -0.23 23.20 -8.57
C ARG A 61 -0.62 24.61 -8.11
N ALA A 62 -1.35 24.73 -7.00
CA ALA A 62 -1.73 26.03 -6.42
C ALA A 62 -0.53 26.84 -5.88
N LEU A 63 0.54 26.18 -5.45
CA LEU A 63 1.79 26.85 -5.05
C LEU A 63 2.63 27.30 -6.26
N GLY A 64 2.29 26.85 -7.48
CA GLY A 64 2.92 27.26 -8.75
C GLY A 64 2.07 28.19 -9.63
N GLU A 65 0.76 28.29 -9.39
CA GLU A 65 -0.15 29.22 -10.05
C GLU A 65 -0.57 30.33 -9.09
N ARG A 66 -0.16 31.57 -9.37
CA ARG A 66 -0.58 32.75 -8.61
C ARG A 66 -1.99 33.14 -9.04
N HIS A 67 -3.01 32.61 -8.38
CA HIS A 67 -4.31 33.29 -8.31
C HIS A 67 -4.96 33.11 -6.95
N ASN A 68 -5.43 34.23 -6.40
CA ASN A 68 -6.26 34.26 -5.20
C ASN A 68 -7.57 33.53 -5.53
N MET A 69 -7.75 32.33 -4.99
CA MET A 69 -9.09 31.76 -4.92
C MET A 69 -9.19 30.98 -3.63
N ASP A 70 -9.78 31.64 -2.65
CA ASP A 70 -10.28 31.01 -1.44
C ASP A 70 -11.26 29.91 -1.84
N ILE A 71 -11.02 28.72 -1.32
CA ILE A 71 -12.06 27.70 -1.22
C ILE A 71 -12.11 27.30 0.25
N THR A 72 -13.11 27.82 0.94
CA THR A 72 -13.53 27.41 2.29
C THR A 72 -14.14 26.02 2.23
N ILE A 73 -13.31 24.98 2.16
CA ILE A 73 -13.75 23.64 2.57
C ILE A 73 -13.20 23.39 3.97
N ASP A 74 -14.08 23.68 4.92
CA ASP A 74 -13.86 23.57 6.35
C ASP A 74 -13.51 22.16 6.82
N GLY A 75 -12.63 22.15 7.83
CA GLY A 75 -12.57 21.15 8.89
C GLY A 75 -12.07 19.77 8.50
N PHE A 76 -12.99 18.83 8.24
CA PHE A 76 -12.71 17.40 8.37
C PHE A 76 -12.20 16.73 7.08
N HIS A 77 -12.84 16.98 5.93
CA HIS A 77 -12.36 16.45 4.65
C HIS A 77 -11.00 17.03 4.27
N SER A 78 -10.81 18.34 4.47
CA SER A 78 -9.51 18.99 4.23
C SER A 78 -8.41 18.42 5.15
N TRP A 79 -8.71 18.18 6.43
CA TRP A 79 -7.79 17.54 7.39
C TRP A 79 -7.45 16.09 7.05
N MET A 80 -8.48 15.27 6.76
CA MET A 80 -8.34 13.84 6.44
C MET A 80 -7.50 13.61 5.18
N TRP A 81 -7.70 14.44 4.15
CA TRP A 81 -6.95 14.38 2.88
C TRP A 81 -5.63 15.16 2.90
N ARG A 82 -5.35 15.96 3.94
CA ARG A 82 -4.03 16.60 4.20
C ARG A 82 -3.10 15.73 5.03
N GLY A 83 -3.63 14.91 5.93
CA GLY A 83 -2.84 14.19 6.93
C GLY A 83 -2.26 12.87 6.44
N LEU A 84 -0.94 12.80 6.20
CA LEU A 84 -0.26 11.50 6.05
C LEU A 84 -0.49 10.61 7.29
N LYS A 85 -0.59 11.22 8.47
CA LYS A 85 -0.84 10.52 9.74
C LYS A 85 -2.19 9.81 9.77
N PHE A 86 -3.21 10.31 9.06
CA PHE A 86 -4.50 9.65 8.95
C PHE A 86 -4.43 8.40 8.06
N LEU A 87 -3.72 8.50 6.94
CA LEU A 87 -3.57 7.39 5.99
C LEU A 87 -2.70 6.25 6.55
N LEU A 88 -1.68 6.59 7.34
CA LEU A 88 -0.66 5.67 7.84
C LEU A 88 -1.19 4.45 8.63
N PRO A 89 -2.12 4.55 9.59
CA PRO A 89 -2.67 3.38 10.29
C PRO A 89 -3.34 2.39 9.32
N PHE A 90 -4.08 2.88 8.32
CA PHE A 90 -4.67 2.01 7.30
C PHE A 90 -3.60 1.32 6.44
N LEU A 91 -2.53 2.02 6.07
CA LEU A 91 -1.40 1.40 5.36
C LEU A 91 -0.75 0.29 6.20
N ILE A 92 -0.50 0.53 7.49
CA ILE A 92 0.11 -0.46 8.39
C ILE A 92 -0.77 -1.72 8.47
N VAL A 93 -2.08 -1.57 8.63
CA VAL A 93 -3.01 -2.72 8.64
C VAL A 93 -2.92 -3.51 7.33
N GLY A 94 -2.85 -2.83 6.18
CA GLY A 94 -2.63 -3.49 4.89
C GLY A 94 -1.30 -4.24 4.79
N TYR A 95 -0.23 -3.70 5.36
CA TYR A 95 1.08 -4.37 5.37
C TYR A 95 1.09 -5.58 6.32
N CYS A 96 0.46 -5.47 7.49
CA CYS A 96 0.26 -6.62 8.38
C CYS A 96 -0.54 -7.72 7.67
N TRP A 97 -1.57 -7.37 6.90
CA TRP A 97 -2.32 -8.34 6.12
C TRP A 97 -1.47 -8.96 4.99
N GLN A 98 -0.62 -8.18 4.29
CA GLN A 98 0.33 -8.74 3.32
C GLN A 98 1.28 -9.77 3.94
N LEU A 99 1.79 -9.49 5.14
CA LEU A 99 2.63 -10.42 5.88
C LEU A 99 1.85 -11.67 6.33
N TYR A 100 0.60 -11.49 6.79
CA TYR A 100 -0.28 -12.60 7.14
C TYR A 100 -0.56 -13.52 5.94
N ASN A 101 -0.85 -12.96 4.76
CA ASN A 101 -1.03 -13.74 3.54
C ASN A 101 0.25 -14.53 3.18
N THR A 102 1.42 -13.92 3.34
CA THR A 102 2.71 -14.60 3.14
C THR A 102 2.85 -15.80 4.07
N TYR A 103 2.54 -15.62 5.36
CA TYR A 103 2.62 -16.68 6.37
C TYR A 103 1.64 -17.83 6.08
N VAL A 104 0.38 -17.51 5.74
CA VAL A 104 -0.62 -18.53 5.38
C VAL A 104 -0.19 -19.31 4.15
N LEU A 105 0.27 -18.64 3.09
CA LEU A 105 0.73 -19.31 1.87
C LEU A 105 1.97 -20.17 2.11
N TYR A 106 2.88 -19.73 3.00
CA TYR A 106 4.02 -20.53 3.42
C TYR A 106 3.58 -21.80 4.16
N LEU A 107 2.62 -21.70 5.09
CA LEU A 107 2.05 -22.85 5.78
C LEU A 107 1.40 -23.84 4.80
N ILE A 108 0.61 -23.35 3.84
CA ILE A 108 0.00 -24.18 2.79
C ILE A 108 1.08 -24.88 1.98
N THR A 109 2.17 -24.18 1.63
CA THR A 109 3.30 -24.77 0.90
C THR A 109 3.94 -25.94 1.67
N VAL A 110 4.06 -25.84 3.00
CA VAL A 110 4.64 -26.89 3.84
C VAL A 110 3.66 -28.06 4.06
N GLN A 111 2.37 -27.75 4.23
CA GLN A 111 1.33 -28.74 4.48
C GLN A 111 1.11 -29.67 3.27
N PHE A 112 1.10 -29.10 2.06
CA PHE A 112 0.97 -29.86 0.82
C PHE A 112 2.38 -30.19 0.29
N LYS A 113 2.89 -31.40 0.55
CA LYS A 113 4.24 -31.86 0.13
C LYS A 113 4.53 -31.79 -1.38
N GLY A 114 3.53 -31.51 -2.21
CA GLY A 114 3.63 -31.22 -3.64
C GLY A 114 2.81 -29.99 -4.04
N ALA A 115 2.79 -28.95 -3.18
CA ALA A 115 2.08 -27.72 -3.44
C ALA A 115 2.44 -27.19 -4.83
N GLU A 116 1.41 -26.75 -5.56
CA GLU A 116 1.63 -26.21 -6.90
C GLU A 116 2.58 -25.01 -6.84
N TRP A 117 3.32 -24.76 -7.92
CA TRP A 117 4.30 -23.68 -7.98
C TRP A 117 3.69 -22.29 -7.73
N GLN A 118 2.38 -22.12 -7.96
CA GLN A 118 1.62 -20.90 -7.71
C GLN A 118 1.61 -20.51 -6.22
N VAL A 119 1.58 -21.49 -5.29
CA VAL A 119 1.53 -21.25 -3.84
C VAL A 119 2.80 -20.59 -3.32
N PRO A 120 4.01 -21.19 -3.48
CA PRO A 120 5.25 -20.57 -3.02
C PRO A 120 5.58 -19.30 -3.80
N THR A 121 5.22 -19.22 -5.09
CA THR A 121 5.41 -18.00 -5.89
C THR A 121 4.58 -16.85 -5.34
N SER A 122 3.30 -17.08 -5.02
CA SER A 122 2.43 -16.08 -4.41
C SER A 122 2.95 -15.65 -3.04
N ALA A 123 3.44 -16.59 -2.22
CA ALA A 123 4.04 -16.29 -0.92
C ALA A 123 5.23 -15.33 -1.06
N LEU A 124 6.14 -15.62 -1.99
CA LEU A 124 7.31 -14.79 -2.26
C LEU A 124 6.92 -13.40 -2.77
N LEU A 125 5.93 -13.32 -3.68
CA LEU A 125 5.45 -12.04 -4.20
C LEU A 125 4.84 -11.19 -3.07
N PHE A 126 4.00 -11.76 -2.21
CA PHE A 126 3.45 -11.04 -1.04
C PHE A 126 4.54 -10.57 -0.07
N LEU A 127 5.60 -11.38 0.13
CA LEU A 127 6.73 -11.00 0.96
C LEU A 127 7.49 -9.80 0.38
N VAL A 128 7.80 -9.83 -0.91
CA VAL A 128 8.48 -8.72 -1.61
C VAL A 128 7.64 -7.44 -1.53
N LEU A 129 6.32 -7.55 -1.74
CA LEU A 129 5.38 -6.44 -1.60
C LEU A 129 5.39 -5.87 -0.19
N PHE A 130 5.28 -6.73 0.84
CA PHE A 130 5.33 -6.32 2.23
C PHE A 130 6.63 -5.57 2.56
N THR A 131 7.78 -6.16 2.21
CA THR A 131 9.09 -5.58 2.52
C THR A 131 9.25 -4.23 1.85
N GLY A 132 8.98 -4.12 0.54
CA GLY A 132 9.18 -2.86 -0.16
C GLY A 132 8.17 -1.78 0.22
N ASN A 133 6.90 -2.14 0.49
CA ASN A 133 5.90 -1.18 0.99
C ASN A 133 6.26 -0.66 2.39
N SER A 134 6.72 -1.54 3.28
CA SER A 134 7.16 -1.19 4.63
C SER A 134 8.39 -0.27 4.59
N LEU A 135 9.42 -0.65 3.81
CA LEU A 135 10.64 0.16 3.68
C LEU A 135 10.38 1.53 3.06
N THR A 136 9.54 1.60 2.03
CA THR A 136 9.22 2.90 1.41
C THR A 136 8.40 3.80 2.32
N THR A 137 7.46 3.25 3.07
CA THR A 137 6.68 4.01 4.06
C THR A 137 7.58 4.49 5.20
N ALA A 138 8.43 3.63 5.75
CA ALA A 138 9.39 4.00 6.79
C ALA A 138 10.32 5.14 6.33
N ARG A 139 10.85 5.06 5.10
CA ARG A 139 11.67 6.14 4.51
C ARG A 139 10.91 7.46 4.40
N ILE A 140 9.64 7.44 3.97
CA ILE A 140 8.81 8.65 3.85
C ILE A 140 8.53 9.27 5.22
N VAL A 141 8.22 8.44 6.22
CA VAL A 141 7.98 8.88 7.59
C VAL A 141 9.24 9.52 8.15
N HIS A 142 10.39 8.84 8.05
CA HIS A 142 11.68 9.35 8.51
C HIS A 142 12.05 10.69 7.84
N GLN A 143 11.90 10.80 6.52
CA GLN A 143 12.14 12.05 5.79
C GLN A 143 11.25 13.19 6.29
N LYS A 144 9.96 12.92 6.57
CA LYS A 144 9.03 13.94 7.05
C LYS A 144 9.28 14.35 8.50
N LEU A 145 9.73 13.43 9.35
CA LEU A 145 10.14 13.75 10.73
C LEU A 145 11.37 14.65 10.72
N ASN A 146 12.42 14.26 10.00
CA ASN A 146 13.66 15.05 9.92
C ASN A 146 13.43 16.45 9.32
N LEU A 147 12.57 16.58 8.30
CA LEU A 147 12.23 17.88 7.74
C LEU A 147 11.49 18.75 8.77
N ARG A 148 10.60 18.16 9.57
CA ARG A 148 9.87 18.89 10.61
C ARG A 148 10.83 19.39 11.69
N ASP A 149 11.78 18.55 12.10
CA ASP A 149 12.78 18.91 13.10
C ASP A 149 13.72 20.01 12.58
N LEU A 150 14.11 19.97 11.30
CA LEU A 150 14.92 21.02 10.67
C LEU A 150 14.19 22.37 10.63
N ILE A 151 12.90 22.38 10.29
CA ILE A 151 12.09 23.61 10.25
C ILE A 151 11.95 24.21 11.64
N LEU A 152 11.70 23.37 12.66
CA LEU A 152 11.60 23.83 14.04
C LEU A 152 12.91 24.47 14.52
N ARG A 153 14.06 23.90 14.16
CA ARG A 153 15.39 24.48 14.47
C ARG A 153 15.68 25.80 13.77
N LYS A 154 15.05 26.11 12.62
CA LYS A 154 15.23 27.39 11.91
C LYS A 154 14.32 28.50 12.43
N LEU A 155 13.29 28.16 13.20
CA LEU A 155 12.32 29.10 13.76
C LEU A 155 12.66 29.52 15.20
N GLN A 156 13.65 28.87 15.81
CA GLN A 156 14.26 29.23 17.10
C GLN A 156 15.55 30.01 16.84
#